data_AF-A0A9E2A3X9-F1
#
_entry.id   AF-A0A9E2A3X9-F1
#
_cell.length_a   1.000
_cell.length_b   1.000
_cell.length_c   1.000
_cell.angle_alpha   90.00
_cell.angle_beta   90.00
_cell.angle_gamma   90.00
#
_symmetry.space_group_name_H-M   'P 1'
#
loop_
_entity.id
_entity.type
_entity.pdbx_description
1 polymer ?
#
loop_
_entity_poly.entity_id
_entity_poly.type
_entity_poly.pdbx_seq_one_letter_code
_entity_poly.pdbx_strand_id
1 'polypeptide(L)'
;MGAAFKETPGKYIGTEIDEKWWRRYTKEKMLARGSGTFSCDGQAILFHRKLTKHPIAIPFRYIVGFKVGKWHAGQWGGGAEVLKILWKRESQKLSSGFLVAGYEKSAGELIRELEALIPSR
;
A
#
# COMPACT_ATOMS: atom_id res chain seq x y z
N MET A 1 -9.77 9.56 20.09
CA MET A 1 -9.46 9.87 18.68
C MET A 1 -8.32 8.94 18.28
N GLY A 2 -8.58 8.01 17.35
CA GLY A 2 -7.54 7.07 16.90
C GLY A 2 -6.46 7.81 16.11
N ALA A 3 -5.22 7.36 16.25
CA ALA A 3 -4.11 7.92 15.50
C ALA A 3 -4.35 7.68 13.99
N ALA A 4 -4.04 8.68 13.16
CA ALA A 4 -4.29 8.66 11.72
C ALA A 4 -3.07 9.19 10.97
N PHE A 5 -2.80 8.62 9.78
CA PHE A 5 -1.78 9.14 8.88
C PHE A 5 -2.46 10.09 7.89
N LYS A 6 -1.95 11.32 7.82
CA LYS A 6 -2.51 12.38 6.98
C LYS A 6 -2.43 12.02 5.50
N GLU A 7 -3.35 12.59 4.74
CA GLU A 7 -3.34 12.53 3.29
C GLU A 7 -2.02 13.05 2.71
N THR A 8 -1.31 12.15 2.03
CA THR A 8 0.00 12.40 1.43
C THR A 8 0.00 11.97 -0.03
N PRO A 9 0.47 12.80 -0.98
CA PRO A 9 0.54 12.42 -2.38
C PRO A 9 1.37 11.15 -2.60
N GLY A 10 0.98 10.34 -3.57
CA GLY A 10 1.70 9.10 -3.87
C GLY A 10 1.27 8.44 -5.18
N LYS A 11 1.80 7.24 -5.40
CA LYS A 11 1.50 6.41 -6.57
C LYS A 11 1.27 4.97 -6.14
N TYR A 12 0.14 4.42 -6.54
CA TYR A 12 -0.15 3.00 -6.43
C TYR A 12 0.45 2.26 -7.63
N ILE A 13 1.40 1.36 -7.35
CA ILE A 13 2.16 0.61 -8.35
C ILE A 13 1.42 -0.66 -8.79
N GLY A 14 0.56 -1.21 -7.93
CA GLY A 14 -0.23 -2.41 -8.24
C GLY A 14 -0.34 -3.34 -7.06
N THR A 15 -1.06 -4.44 -7.26
CA THR A 15 -1.17 -5.55 -6.31
C THR A 15 -0.80 -6.86 -6.99
N GLU A 16 0.07 -7.62 -6.34
CA GLU A 16 0.54 -8.94 -6.76
C GLU A 16 -0.12 -10.03 -5.91
N ILE A 17 -0.33 -11.20 -6.51
CA ILE A 17 -0.76 -12.41 -5.79
C ILE A 17 0.48 -13.26 -5.49
N ASP A 18 0.59 -13.73 -4.24
CA ASP A 18 1.74 -14.51 -3.73
C ASP A 18 3.09 -13.83 -3.97
N GLU A 19 3.12 -12.49 -3.99
CA GLU A 19 4.32 -11.68 -4.31
C GLU A 19 4.91 -11.99 -5.71
N LYS A 20 4.11 -12.58 -6.61
CA LYS A 20 4.51 -12.92 -7.98
C LYS A 20 3.99 -11.86 -8.93
N TRP A 21 4.92 -11.12 -9.55
CA TRP A 21 4.61 -10.01 -10.46
C TRP A 21 3.73 -10.39 -11.66
N TRP A 22 3.83 -11.64 -12.16
CA TRP A 22 3.04 -12.11 -13.31
C TRP A 22 1.58 -12.43 -12.96
N ARG A 23 1.24 -12.52 -11.66
CA ARG A 23 -0.13 -12.71 -11.18
C ARG A 23 -0.70 -11.40 -10.66
N ARG A 24 -1.46 -10.70 -11.52
CA ARG A 24 -2.14 -9.46 -11.16
C ARG A 24 -3.44 -9.75 -10.42
N TYR A 25 -3.64 -9.08 -9.30
CA TYR A 25 -4.94 -9.06 -8.61
C TYR A 25 -5.87 -8.06 -9.30
N THR A 26 -7.03 -8.52 -9.78
CA THR A 26 -7.95 -7.71 -10.59
C THR A 26 -9.22 -7.28 -9.86
N LYS A 27 -9.48 -7.85 -8.69
CA LYS A 27 -10.66 -7.55 -7.86
C LYS A 27 -10.46 -6.24 -7.07
N GLU A 28 -11.53 -5.76 -6.43
CA GLU A 28 -11.50 -4.58 -5.53
C GLU A 28 -10.92 -3.31 -6.17
N LYS A 29 -11.13 -3.15 -7.48
CA LYS A 29 -10.61 -2.01 -8.25
C LYS A 29 -9.09 -1.91 -8.22
N MET A 30 -8.35 -2.95 -7.80
CA MET A 30 -6.88 -2.94 -7.67
C MET A 30 -6.14 -3.21 -8.98
N LEU A 31 -6.88 -3.41 -10.09
CA LEU A 31 -6.35 -3.59 -11.43
C LEU A 31 -5.59 -2.35 -11.94
N ALA A 32 -6.15 -1.16 -11.73
CA ALA A 32 -5.62 0.08 -12.29
C ALA A 32 -4.58 0.74 -11.37
N ARG A 33 -3.42 1.04 -11.93
CA ARG A 33 -2.32 1.78 -11.28
C ARG A 33 -2.56 3.28 -11.38
N GLY A 34 -1.84 4.08 -10.62
CA GLY A 34 -1.83 5.54 -10.85
C GLY A 34 -1.50 6.39 -9.64
N SER A 35 -1.42 7.69 -9.87
CA SER A 35 -1.22 8.69 -8.84
C SER A 35 -2.48 8.93 -8.01
N GLY A 36 -2.29 9.34 -6.76
CA GLY A 36 -3.36 9.53 -5.81
C GLY A 36 -2.83 10.02 -4.48
N THR A 37 -3.64 9.81 -3.45
CA THR A 37 -3.35 10.20 -2.07
C THR A 37 -3.34 8.95 -1.21
N PHE A 38 -2.27 8.77 -0.46
CA PHE A 38 -2.10 7.74 0.56
C PHE A 38 -2.50 8.32 1.91
N SER A 39 -3.31 7.57 2.67
CA SER A 39 -3.71 7.93 4.02
C SER A 39 -3.97 6.69 4.85
N CYS A 40 -4.15 6.88 6.15
CA CYS A 40 -4.47 5.81 7.08
C CYS A 40 -5.48 6.33 8.08
N ASP A 41 -6.58 5.62 8.28
CA ASP A 41 -7.53 5.89 9.35
C ASP A 41 -7.32 4.89 10.51
N GLY A 42 -8.22 4.88 11.49
CA GLY A 42 -8.11 3.97 12.63
C GLY A 42 -8.38 2.48 12.32
N GLN A 43 -8.66 2.11 11.07
CA GLN A 43 -9.09 0.76 10.69
C GLN A 43 -8.40 0.22 9.42
N ALA A 44 -7.93 1.09 8.53
CA ALA A 44 -7.43 0.71 7.22
C ALA A 44 -6.38 1.69 6.67
N ILE A 45 -5.50 1.14 5.84
CA ILE A 45 -4.70 1.95 4.91
C ILE A 45 -5.55 2.23 3.68
N LEU A 46 -5.58 3.49 3.27
CA LEU A 46 -6.39 3.99 2.16
C LEU A 46 -5.49 4.57 1.07
N PHE A 47 -5.88 4.33 -0.18
CA PHE A 47 -5.28 5.00 -1.32
C PHE A 47 -6.35 5.48 -2.30
N HIS A 48 -6.51 6.80 -2.40
CA HIS A 48 -7.47 7.42 -3.31
C HIS A 48 -6.80 7.84 -4.60
N ARG A 49 -7.00 7.06 -5.66
CA ARG A 49 -6.50 7.43 -7.00
C ARG A 49 -7.24 8.66 -7.52
N LYS A 50 -6.50 9.52 -8.22
CA LYS A 50 -7.09 10.65 -8.96
C LYS A 50 -8.19 10.15 -9.90
N LEU A 51 -9.25 10.93 -10.04
CA LEU A 51 -10.39 10.67 -10.93
C LEU A 51 -11.20 9.39 -10.61
N THR A 52 -10.97 8.76 -9.45
CA THR A 52 -11.80 7.64 -8.99
C THR A 52 -12.70 8.09 -7.84
N LYS A 53 -13.88 7.49 -7.70
CA LYS A 53 -14.81 7.83 -6.60
C LYS A 53 -14.51 7.10 -5.30
N HIS A 54 -13.82 5.96 -5.37
CA HIS A 54 -13.63 5.08 -4.22
C HIS A 54 -12.15 4.77 -4.01
N PRO A 55 -11.65 4.88 -2.78
CA PRO A 55 -10.28 4.50 -2.48
C PRO A 55 -10.09 2.98 -2.56
N ILE A 56 -8.85 2.58 -2.77
CA ILE A 56 -8.38 1.25 -2.42
C ILE A 56 -8.28 1.22 -0.89
N ALA A 57 -8.89 0.24 -0.25
CA ALA A 57 -8.82 0.07 1.21
C ALA A 57 -8.19 -1.27 1.56
N ILE A 58 -7.18 -1.24 2.43
CA ILE A 58 -6.54 -2.43 3.00
C ILE A 58 -6.76 -2.39 4.52
N PRO A 59 -7.82 -3.06 5.02
CA PRO A 59 -8.10 -3.13 6.45
C PRO A 59 -6.94 -3.72 7.25
N PHE A 60 -6.65 -3.17 8.43
CA PHE A 60 -5.55 -3.61 9.31
C PHE A 60 -5.66 -5.09 9.70
N ARG A 61 -6.89 -5.58 9.88
CA ARG A 61 -7.17 -7.00 10.16
C ARG A 61 -6.68 -7.96 9.07
N TYR A 62 -6.41 -7.46 7.87
CA TYR A 62 -5.87 -8.24 6.76
C TYR A 62 -4.36 -8.06 6.56
N ILE A 63 -3.76 -7.00 7.09
CA ILE A 63 -2.33 -6.72 6.96
C ILE A 63 -1.53 -7.76 7.75
N VAL A 64 -0.58 -8.44 7.11
CA VAL A 64 0.30 -9.42 7.76
C VAL A 64 1.74 -8.93 7.90
N GLY A 65 2.05 -7.77 7.33
CA GLY A 65 3.34 -7.10 7.51
C GLY A 65 3.65 -6.12 6.40
N PHE A 66 4.85 -5.55 6.47
CA PHE A 66 5.36 -4.60 5.51
C PHE A 66 6.72 -5.04 4.96
N LYS A 67 7.04 -4.59 3.76
CA LYS A 67 8.37 -4.73 3.16
C LYS A 67 8.74 -3.44 2.43
N VAL A 68 10.03 -3.28 2.21
CA VAL A 68 10.58 -2.26 1.31
C VAL A 68 11.21 -2.94 0.11
N GLY A 69 11.13 -2.32 -1.06
CA GLY A 69 11.94 -2.73 -2.20
C GLY A 69 11.94 -1.68 -3.29
N LYS A 70 12.76 -1.87 -4.32
CA LYS A 70 12.82 -0.94 -5.47
C LYS A 70 11.93 -1.37 -6.64
N TRP A 71 11.38 -2.57 -6.58
CA TRP A 71 10.56 -3.18 -7.63
C TRP A 71 9.27 -3.72 -7.06
N HIS A 72 8.17 -3.51 -7.78
CA HIS A 72 6.87 -4.10 -7.47
C HIS A 72 5.96 -4.14 -8.69
N ALA A 73 5.20 -5.22 -8.86
CA ALA A 73 4.25 -5.46 -9.94
C ALA A 73 4.84 -5.22 -11.34
N GLY A 74 6.11 -5.58 -11.54
CA GLY A 74 6.83 -5.35 -12.80
C GLY A 74 7.14 -3.87 -13.10
N GLN A 75 7.08 -2.98 -12.10
CA GLN A 75 7.60 -1.61 -12.21
C GLN A 75 8.79 -1.40 -11.29
N TRP A 76 9.77 -0.67 -11.80
CA TRP A 76 10.86 -0.10 -11.00
C TRP A 76 10.40 1.22 -10.39
N GLY A 77 10.76 1.47 -9.14
CA GLY A 77 10.45 2.70 -8.39
C GLY A 77 11.22 3.93 -8.85
N GLY A 78 12.04 3.84 -9.91
CA GLY A 78 12.78 5.01 -10.42
C GLY A 78 13.86 5.52 -9.47
N GLY A 79 14.45 4.63 -8.66
CA GLY A 79 15.38 4.98 -7.59
C GLY A 79 14.71 5.23 -6.23
N ALA A 80 13.39 5.42 -6.20
CA ALA A 80 12.62 5.50 -4.96
C ALA A 80 12.34 4.11 -4.36
N GLU A 81 12.19 4.09 -3.04
CA GLU A 81 11.76 2.94 -2.27
C GLU A 81 10.23 2.77 -2.36
N VAL A 82 9.82 1.54 -2.67
CA VAL A 82 8.43 1.11 -2.72
C VAL A 82 8.06 0.53 -1.36
N LEU A 83 7.09 1.15 -0.71
CA LEU A 83 6.36 0.55 0.40
C LEU A 83 5.53 -0.61 -0.14
N LYS A 84 5.73 -1.81 0.41
CA LYS A 84 4.94 -3.00 0.10
C LYS A 84 4.13 -3.40 1.32
N ILE A 85 2.81 -3.38 1.17
CA ILE A 85 1.88 -3.83 2.21
C ILE A 85 1.54 -5.28 1.91
N LEU A 86 1.94 -6.19 2.79
CA LEU A 86 1.57 -7.59 2.71
C LEU A 86 0.26 -7.80 3.44
N TRP A 87 -0.71 -8.41 2.79
CA TRP A 87 -2.01 -8.66 3.38
C TRP A 87 -2.60 -9.98 2.89
N LYS A 88 -3.56 -10.51 3.64
CA LYS A 88 -4.26 -11.75 3.30
C LYS A 88 -5.75 -11.51 3.26
N ARG A 89 -6.40 -12.09 2.27
CA ARG A 89 -7.86 -12.15 2.19
C ARG A 89 -8.24 -13.56 1.76
N GLU A 90 -9.12 -14.18 2.54
CA GLU A 90 -9.45 -15.60 2.37
C GLU A 90 -8.16 -16.43 2.38
N SER A 91 -7.92 -17.25 1.35
CA SER A 91 -6.71 -18.06 1.17
C SER A 91 -5.60 -17.36 0.38
N GLN A 92 -5.81 -16.11 -0.07
CA GLN A 92 -4.87 -15.42 -0.97
C GLN A 92 -3.91 -14.52 -0.19
N LYS A 93 -2.61 -14.66 -0.48
CA LYS A 93 -1.59 -13.70 -0.05
C LYS A 93 -1.44 -12.63 -1.11
N LEU A 94 -1.53 -11.38 -0.71
CA LEU A 94 -1.51 -10.22 -1.58
C LEU A 94 -0.41 -9.26 -1.12
N SER A 95 0.16 -8.54 -2.08
CA SER A 95 1.16 -7.51 -1.82
C SER A 95 0.83 -6.28 -2.65
N SER A 96 0.57 -5.15 -2.01
CA SER A 96 0.23 -3.88 -2.66
C SER A 96 1.37 -2.88 -2.52
N GLY A 97 1.84 -2.34 -3.63
CA GLY A 97 3.00 -1.44 -3.68
C GLY A 97 2.64 0.03 -3.86
N PHE A 98 3.32 0.89 -3.10
CA PHE A 98 3.11 2.34 -3.10
C PHE A 98 4.43 3.10 -3.12
N LEU A 99 4.48 4.20 -3.85
CA LEU A 99 5.43 5.29 -3.62
C LEU A 99 4.69 6.39 -2.87
N VAL A 100 5.25 6.88 -1.78
CA VAL A 100 4.64 7.93 -0.96
C VAL A 100 5.59 9.11 -0.89
N ALA A 101 5.06 10.30 -1.17
CA ALA A 101 5.84 11.53 -1.22
C ALA A 101 6.42 11.86 0.16
N GLY A 102 7.68 12.28 0.21
CA GLY A 102 8.42 12.52 1.45
C GLY A 102 9.08 11.28 2.05
N TYR A 103 8.81 10.09 1.53
CA TYR A 103 9.41 8.82 1.99
C TYR A 103 10.11 8.07 0.86
N GLU A 104 10.45 8.76 -0.24
CA GLU A 104 11.01 8.15 -1.44
C GLU A 104 12.35 7.46 -1.19
N LYS A 105 13.10 7.85 -0.16
CA LYS A 105 14.38 7.24 0.23
C LYS A 105 14.32 6.56 1.61
N SER A 106 13.17 6.58 2.26
CA SER A 106 12.99 6.14 3.64
C SER A 106 11.63 5.49 3.85
N ALA A 107 11.24 4.56 2.97
CA ALA A 107 9.99 3.83 3.13
C ALA A 107 9.96 3.04 4.45
N GLY A 108 11.13 2.71 5.02
CA GLY A 108 11.24 2.12 6.37
C GLY A 108 10.76 3.05 7.50
N GLU A 109 10.91 4.37 7.37
CA GLU A 109 10.37 5.33 8.35
C GLU A 109 8.85 5.34 8.28
N LEU A 110 8.28 5.35 7.08
CA LEU A 110 6.84 5.23 6.88
C LEU A 110 6.29 3.92 7.46
N ILE A 111 7.02 2.81 7.33
CA ILE A 111 6.61 1.54 7.95
C ILE A 111 6.53 1.68 9.46
N ARG A 112 7.52 2.28 10.11
CA ARG A 112 7.51 2.49 11.57
C ARG A 112 6.32 3.35 12.01
N GLU A 113 6.02 4.40 11.26
CA GLU A 113 4.84 5.23 11.51
C GLU A 113 3.55 4.41 11.37
N LEU A 114 3.41 3.61 10.30
CA LEU A 114 2.23 2.76 10.08
C LEU A 114 2.09 1.67 11.16
N GLU A 115 3.19 1.05 11.58
CA GLU A 115 3.18 0.04 12.64
C GLU A 115 2.74 0.62 13.98
N ALA A 116 3.08 1.88 14.28
CA ALA A 116 2.60 2.57 15.48
C ALA A 116 1.10 2.89 15.44
N LEU A 117 0.50 2.99 14.24
CA LEU A 117 -0.93 3.26 14.05
C LEU A 117 -1.78 1.99 14.05
N ILE A 118 -1.19 0.85 13.69
CA ILE A 118 -1.89 -0.41 13.60
C ILE A 118 -1.94 -1.05 14.99
N PRO A 119 -3.14 -1.31 15.54
CA PRO A 119 -3.27 -1.94 16.85
C PRO A 119 -2.46 -3.24 16.89
N SER A 120 -1.67 -3.39 17.95
CA SER A 120 -0.96 -4.64 18.23
C SER A 120 -1.97 -5.79 18.23
N ARG A 121 -1.67 -6.84 17.46
CA ARG A 121 -2.48 -8.05 17.39
C ARG A 121 -2.26 -8.93 18.60
#